data_AF-A0A7K1G892-F1
#
_entry.id   AF-A0A7K1G892-F1
#
_cell.length_a   1.000
_cell.length_b   1.000
_cell.length_c   1.000
_cell.angle_alpha   90.00
_cell.angle_beta   90.00
_cell.angle_gamma   90.00
#
_symmetry.space_group_name_H-M   'P 1'
#
loop_
_entity.id
_entity.type
_entity.pdbx_description
1 polymer ?
#
loop_
_entity_poly.entity_id
_entity_poly.type
_entity_poly.pdbx_seq_one_letter_code
_entity_poly.pdbx_strand_id
1 'polypeptide(L)' 'MTGNLRADQITFVRTIMSYLTKNGTIDKQMLFEPPFTDLNDQGLTGVFENDADVIKIVKIIDLINGNATVA' A
#
# COMPACT_ATOMS: atom_id res chain seq x y z
N MET A 1 -6.04 -20.37 8.33
CA MET A 1 -5.06 -19.75 9.25
C MET A 1 -4.99 -18.29 8.89
N THR A 2 -5.32 -17.38 9.80
CA THR A 2 -5.07 -15.94 9.59
C THR A 2 -3.55 -15.77 9.63
N GLY A 3 -2.91 -15.70 8.47
CA GLY A 3 -1.44 -15.57 8.39
C GLY A 3 -0.99 -14.26 9.01
N ASN A 4 0.05 -14.30 9.84
CA ASN A 4 0.68 -13.10 10.36
C ASN A 4 1.48 -12.43 9.24
N LEU A 5 1.38 -11.10 9.12
CA LEU A 5 2.19 -10.33 8.19
C LEU A 5 3.67 -10.44 8.54
N ARG A 6 4.52 -10.53 7.52
CA ARG A 6 5.98 -10.42 7.65
C ARG A 6 6.38 -8.98 8.01
N ALA A 7 7.60 -8.79 8.51
CA ALA A 7 8.06 -7.47 8.97
C ALA A 7 8.12 -6.41 7.84
N ASP A 8 8.49 -6.83 6.64
CA ASP A 8 8.46 -6.03 5.42
C ASP A 8 7.03 -5.59 5.07
N GLN A 9 6.07 -6.52 5.08
CA GLN A 9 4.66 -6.23 4.82
C GLN A 9 4.06 -5.24 5.83
N ILE A 10 4.39 -5.40 7.12
CA ILE A 10 3.99 -4.45 8.17
C ILE A 10 4.57 -3.06 7.89
N THR A 11 5.84 -3.00 7.50
CA THR A 11 6.53 -1.74 7.20
C THR A 11 5.91 -1.05 5.98
N PHE A 12 5.63 -1.80 4.91
CA PHE A 12 4.98 -1.28 3.71
C PHE A 12 3.59 -0.70 4.01
N VAL A 13 2.76 -1.42 4.78
CA VAL A 13 1.44 -0.92 5.21
C VAL A 13 1.58 0.34 6.07
N ARG A 14 2.61 0.44 6.93
CA ARG A 14 2.90 1.68 7.67
C ARG A 14 3.29 2.83 6.77
N THR A 15 4.05 2.60 5.71
CA THR A 15 4.38 3.61 4.70
C THR A 15 3.11 4.12 4.02
N ILE A 16 2.19 3.22 3.63
CA ILE A 16 0.87 3.59 3.07
C ILE A 16 0.11 4.49 4.04
N MET A 17 -0.01 4.07 5.31
CA MET A 17 -0.72 4.83 6.35
C MET A 17 -0.09 6.21 6.57
N SER A 18 1.25 6.28 6.63
CA SER A 18 1.96 7.55 6.82
C SER A 18 1.75 8.51 5.65
N TYR A 19 1.81 7.98 4.42
CA TYR A 19 1.58 8.77 3.22
C TYR A 19 0.14 9.29 3.16
N LEU A 20 -0.86 8.43 3.37
CA LEU A 20 -2.28 8.83 3.39
C LEU A 20 -2.57 9.87 4.47
N THR A 21 -1.97 9.72 5.67
CA THR A 21 -2.14 10.70 6.76
C THR A 21 -1.61 12.08 6.37
N LYS A 22 -0.57 12.16 5.55
CA LYS A 22 0.04 13.43 5.12
C LYS A 22 -0.62 14.03 3.88
N ASN A 23 -0.99 13.19 2.92
CA ASN A 23 -1.39 13.63 1.58
C ASN A 23 -2.89 13.43 1.29
N GLY A 24 -3.61 12.72 2.14
CA GLY A 24 -5.04 12.41 1.99
C GLY A 24 -5.34 11.29 1.01
N THR A 25 -4.65 11.26 -0.14
CA THR A 25 -4.81 10.23 -1.19
C THR A 25 -3.45 9.67 -1.64
N ILE A 26 -3.48 8.56 -2.37
CA ILE A 26 -2.31 7.96 -3.03
C ILE A 26 -2.64 7.75 -4.51
N ASP A 27 -1.79 8.21 -5.43
CA ASP A 27 -1.80 7.66 -6.79
C ASP A 27 -1.19 6.25 -6.74
N LYS A 28 -1.94 5.25 -7.22
CA LYS A 28 -1.52 3.84 -7.17
C LYS A 28 -0.20 3.57 -7.90
N GLN A 29 0.17 4.38 -8.89
CA GLN A 29 1.47 4.27 -9.55
C GLN A 29 2.63 4.48 -8.57
N MET A 30 2.43 5.29 -7.51
CA MET A 30 3.45 5.54 -6.49
C MET A 30 3.83 4.28 -5.70
N LEU A 31 3.00 3.23 -5.70
CA LEU A 31 3.34 1.96 -5.03
C LEU A 31 4.54 1.24 -5.68
N PHE A 32 5.04 1.78 -6.80
CA PHE A 32 6.21 1.34 -7.55
C PHE A 32 7.28 2.45 -7.66
N GLU A 33 7.20 3.47 -6.80
CA GLU A 33 8.15 4.58 -6.70
C GLU A 33 8.54 4.82 -5.23
N PRO A 34 9.64 5.56 -4.94
CA PRO A 34 9.94 5.98 -3.57
C PRO A 34 8.79 6.80 -2.98
N PRO A 35 8.43 6.60 -1.69
CA PRO A 35 9.13 5.81 -0.68
C PRO A 35 8.72 4.32 -0.63
N PHE A 36 7.83 3.86 -1.51
CA PHE A 36 7.32 2.49 -1.48
C PHE A 36 8.32 1.47 -2.04
N THR A 37 9.23 1.89 -2.91
CA THR A 37 10.32 1.05 -3.40
C THR A 37 11.58 1.07 -2.54
N ASP A 38 11.64 1.87 -1.47
CA ASP A 38 12.78 1.92 -0.55
C ASP A 38 12.97 0.59 0.21
N LEU A 39 11.88 -0.14 0.43
CA LEU A 39 11.90 -1.44 1.10
C LEU A 39 12.20 -2.61 0.14
N ASN A 40 11.69 -2.51 -1.09
CA ASN A 40 11.85 -3.50 -2.15
C ASN A 40 11.70 -2.79 -3.50
N ASP A 41 12.62 -3.01 -4.43
CA ASP A 41 12.66 -2.32 -5.73
C ASP A 41 11.45 -2.61 -6.63
N GLN A 42 10.77 -3.73 -6.42
CA GLN A 42 9.51 -4.07 -7.09
C GLN A 42 8.27 -3.50 -6.38
N GLY A 43 8.45 -2.73 -5.31
CA GLY A 43 7.38 -2.07 -4.57
C GLY A 43 6.36 -3.05 -4.00
N LEU A 44 5.07 -2.76 -4.21
CA LEU A 44 3.97 -3.57 -3.68
C LEU A 44 4.09 -5.06 -4.02
N THR A 45 4.40 -5.40 -5.27
CA THR A 45 4.47 -6.78 -5.76
C THR A 45 5.71 -7.53 -5.29
N GLY A 46 6.77 -6.82 -4.90
CA GLY A 46 7.95 -7.43 -4.27
C GLY A 46 7.74 -7.76 -2.79
N VAL A 47 6.87 -7.00 -2.10
CA VAL A 47 6.55 -7.21 -0.68
C VAL A 47 5.38 -8.19 -0.49
N PHE A 48 4.43 -8.21 -1.42
CA PHE A 48 3.27 -9.10 -1.40
C PHE A 48 3.31 -10.02 -2.63
N GLU A 49 3.79 -11.24 -2.44
CA GLU A 49 3.92 -12.25 -3.50
C GLU A 49 2.58 -12.86 -3.94
N ASN A 50 1.52 -12.69 -3.13
CA ASN A 50 0.19 -13.18 -3.43
C ASN A 50 -0.64 -12.10 -4.15
N ASP A 51 -1.03 -12.36 -5.39
CA ASP A 51 -1.86 -11.48 -6.20
C ASP A 51 -3.17 -11.06 -5.50
N ALA A 52 -3.78 -11.95 -4.72
CA ALA A 52 -5.00 -11.63 -3.99
C ALA A 52 -4.77 -10.55 -2.92
N ASP A 53 -3.60 -10.54 -2.28
CA ASP A 53 -3.22 -9.53 -1.29
C ASP A 53 -2.89 -8.18 -1.97
N VAL A 54 -2.16 -8.23 -3.10
CA VAL A 54 -1.89 -7.04 -3.94
C VAL A 54 -3.20 -6.38 -4.38
N ILE A 55 -4.12 -7.16 -4.95
CA ILE A 55 -5.44 -6.67 -5.40
C ILE A 55 -6.23 -6.09 -4.22
N LYS A 56 -6.18 -6.74 -3.06
CA LYS A 56 -6.88 -6.27 -1.86
C LYS A 56 -6.34 -4.92 -1.39
N ILE A 57 -5.02 -4.73 -1.35
CA ILE A 57 -4.40 -3.47 -0.95
C ILE A 57 -4.78 -2.35 -1.92
N VAL A 58 -4.69 -2.61 -3.23
CA VAL A 58 -5.09 -1.64 -4.28
C VAL A 58 -6.55 -1.22 -4.12
N LYS A 59 -7.47 -2.19 -3.89
CA LYS A 59 -8.89 -1.88 -3.66
C LYS A 59 -9.11 -1.04 -2.40
N ILE A 60 -8.37 -1.29 -1.33
CA ILE A 60 -8.46 -0.49 -0.10
C ILE A 60 -8.01 0.96 -0.36
N ILE A 61 -6.92 1.16 -1.11
CA ILE A 61 -6.47 2.49 -1.51
C ILE A 61 -7.53 3.20 -2.34
N ASP A 62 -8.17 2.51 -3.29
CA ASP A 62 -9.26 3.09 -4.09
C ASP A 62 -10.45 3.54 -3.24
N LEU A 63 -10.85 2.75 -2.24
CA LEU A 63 -11.91 3.11 -1.31
C LEU A 63 -11.55 4.35 -0.48
N ILE A 64 -10.30 4.42 0.01
CA ILE A 64 -9.84 5.57 0.80
C ILE A 64 -9.80 6.83 -0.06
N ASN A 65 -9.21 6.75 -1.25
CA ASN A 65 -9.13 7.86 -2.19
C ASN A 65 -10.53 8.36 -2.58
N GLY A 66 -11.47 7.45 -2.87
CA GLY A 66 -12.85 7.79 -3.17
C GLY A 66 -13.50 8.55 -2.02
N ASN A 67 -13.35 8.07 -0.78
CA ASN A 67 -13.91 8.72 0.40
C ASN A 67 -13.27 10.08 0.70
N ALA A 68 -11.99 10.29 0.38
CA ALA A 68 -11.30 11.56 0.57
C ALA A 68 -11.84 12.69 -0.32
N THR A 69 -12.47 12.36 -1.46
CA THR A 69 -13.06 13.34 -2.39
C THR A 69 -14.51 13.73 -2.05
N VAL A 70 -15.14 13.05 -1.10
CA VAL A 70 -16.54 13.27 -0.71
C VAL A 70 -16.67 14.27 0.46
N ALA A 71 -15.55 14.85 0.91
CA ALA A 71 -15.48 15.80 2.03
C ALA A 71 -15.61 17.27 1.61
#